data_AF-A0A9P9MLK8-F1
#
_entry.id   AF-A0A9P9MLK8-F1
#
_cell.length_a   1.000
_cell.length_b   1.000
_cell.length_c   1.000
_cell.angle_alpha   90.00
_cell.angle_beta   90.00
_cell.angle_gamma   90.00
#
_symmetry.space_group_name_H-M   'P 1'
#
loop_
_entity.id
_entity.type
_entity.pdbx_description
1 polymer ?
#
loop_
_entity_poly.entity_id
_entity_poly.type
_entity_poly.pdbx_seq_one_letter_code
_entity_poly.pdbx_strand_id
1 'polypeptide(L)'
;QQAAEGLAYIHMNDVLHCDVSIGNLLLDSDLSIKLCDFQGRLLFPSGHVVLDGGAAESVMSSMPRPNRNYQDRKTDIFAFGTVLYFIVTDKLPFPELSVDDEDEIERRFARQDFPPLEQLPGGDVIRNCWTGVYDDASRAMVDLQR
;
A
#
# COMPACT_ATOMS: atom_id res chain seq x y z
N GLN A 1 4.09 -8.38 9.32
CA GLN A 1 3.04 -9.41 9.43
C GLN A 1 1.69 -8.83 9.85
N GLN A 2 1.52 -8.29 11.07
CA GLN A 2 0.23 -7.77 11.57
C GLN A 2 -0.45 -6.76 10.62
N ALA A 3 0.32 -5.85 10.00
CA ALA A 3 -0.21 -4.92 9.00
C ALA A 3 -0.80 -5.63 7.77
N ALA A 4 -0.17 -6.71 7.29
CA ALA A 4 -0.67 -7.50 6.17
C ALA A 4 -1.95 -8.27 6.54
N GLU A 5 -2.01 -8.81 7.76
CA GLU A 5 -3.22 -9.45 8.30
C GLU A 5 -4.39 -8.46 8.38
N GLY A 6 -4.15 -7.24 8.86
CA GLY A 6 -5.15 -6.17 8.89
C GLY A 6 -5.64 -5.79 7.49
N LEU A 7 -4.72 -5.64 6.52
CA LEU A 7 -5.07 -5.30 5.15
C LEU A 7 -5.87 -6.41 4.46
N ALA A 8 -5.44 -7.67 4.63
CA ALA A 8 -6.16 -8.83 4.13
C ALA A 8 -7.57 -8.94 4.73
N TYR A 9 -7.71 -8.64 6.03
CA TYR A 9 -9.00 -8.66 6.70
C TYR A 9 -9.99 -7.63 6.10
N ILE A 10 -9.56 -6.39 5.88
CA ILE A 10 -10.46 -5.37 5.32
C ILE A 10 -10.81 -5.67 3.86
N HIS A 11 -9.86 -6.18 3.07
CA HIS A 11 -10.11 -6.60 1.69
C HIS A 11 -11.08 -7.76 1.63
N MET A 12 -10.99 -8.75 2.53
CA MET A 12 -11.94 -9.86 2.63
C MET A 12 -13.38 -9.40 2.94
N ASN A 13 -13.53 -8.23 3.56
CA ASN A 13 -14.82 -7.61 3.86
C ASN A 13 -15.22 -6.52 2.82
N ASP A 14 -14.62 -6.55 1.63
CA ASP A 14 -14.90 -5.64 0.52
C ASP A 14 -14.68 -4.15 0.86
N VAL A 15 -13.74 -3.87 1.78
CA VAL A 15 -13.31 -2.53 2.15
C VAL A 15 -11.93 -2.26 1.57
N LEU A 16 -11.81 -1.18 0.80
CA LEU A 16 -10.54 -0.58 0.40
C LEU A 16 -10.15 0.48 1.42
N HIS A 17 -8.88 0.57 1.81
CA HIS A 17 -8.39 1.58 2.74
C HIS A 17 -8.19 2.94 2.06
N CYS A 18 -7.65 2.94 0.83
CA CYS A 18 -7.40 4.10 -0.02
C CYS A 18 -6.44 5.16 0.56
N ASP A 19 -5.73 4.84 1.65
CA ASP A 19 -4.69 5.69 2.26
C ASP A 19 -3.74 4.86 3.14
N VAL A 20 -3.27 3.73 2.60
CA VAL A 20 -2.30 2.90 3.32
C VAL A 20 -0.97 3.64 3.41
N SER A 21 -0.58 4.05 4.61
CA SER A 21 0.65 4.79 4.86
C SER A 21 1.23 4.46 6.23
N ILE A 22 2.51 4.72 6.46
CA ILE A 22 3.14 4.46 7.76
C ILE A 22 2.48 5.27 8.89
N GLY A 23 1.96 6.47 8.60
CA GLY A 23 1.24 7.30 9.55
C GLY A 23 -0.10 6.70 10.01
N ASN A 24 -0.66 5.79 9.20
CA ASN A 24 -1.93 5.14 9.46
C ASN A 24 -1.78 3.73 10.07
N LEU A 25 -0.56 3.38 10.52
CA LEU A 25 -0.26 2.18 11.30
C LEU A 25 0.07 2.61 12.74
N LEU A 26 -0.93 2.54 13.62
CA LEU A 26 -0.76 2.84 15.03
C LEU A 26 -0.20 1.64 15.79
N LEU A 27 0.45 1.91 16.92
CA LEU A 27 0.89 0.88 17.86
C LEU A 27 0.05 1.00 19.15
N ASP A 28 -0.49 -0.13 19.61
CA ASP A 28 -1.10 -0.19 20.95
C ASP A 28 -0.04 -0.40 22.05
N SER A 29 -0.49 -0.58 23.30
CA SER A 29 0.40 -0.75 24.46
C SER A 29 1.31 -1.97 24.38
N ASP A 30 0.93 -2.97 23.58
CA ASP A 30 1.69 -4.20 23.39
C ASP A 30 2.54 -4.15 22.10
N LEU A 31 2.68 -2.95 21.51
CA LEU A 31 3.31 -2.72 20.22
C LEU A 31 2.66 -3.50 19.06
N SER A 32 1.37 -3.83 19.20
CA SER A 32 0.61 -4.44 18.11
C SER A 32 0.09 -3.37 17.15
N ILE A 33 0.22 -3.65 15.86
CA ILE A 33 -0.21 -2.74 14.80
C ILE A 33 -1.74 -2.68 14.71
N LYS A 34 -2.28 -1.46 14.59
CA LYS A 34 -3.68 -1.17 14.25
C LYS A 34 -3.74 -0.26 13.03
N LEU A 35 -4.53 -0.64 12.02
CA LEU A 35 -4.85 0.26 10.92
C LEU A 35 -5.85 1.33 11.39
N CYS A 36 -5.64 2.57 10.97
CA CYS A 36 -6.55 3.68 11.25
C CYS A 36 -6.75 4.58 10.02
N ASP A 37 -7.57 5.61 10.17
CA ASP A 37 -7.86 6.63 9.16
C ASP A 37 -8.32 6.04 7.81
N PHE A 38 -9.48 5.38 7.87
CA PHE A 38 -10.12 4.83 6.68
C PHE A 38 -10.75 5.95 5.85
N GLN A 39 -9.97 6.52 4.94
CA GLN A 39 -10.47 7.32 3.81
C GLN A 39 -11.02 6.41 2.69
N GLY A 40 -11.55 5.26 3.10
CA GLY A 40 -11.74 4.07 2.30
C GLY A 40 -13.03 4.04 1.50
N ARG A 41 -13.16 2.99 0.69
CA ARG A 41 -14.38 2.68 -0.05
C ARG A 41 -14.96 1.35 0.42
N LEU A 42 -16.27 1.33 0.66
CA LEU A 42 -17.01 0.09 0.82
C LEU A 42 -17.54 -0.34 -0.54
N LEU A 43 -17.28 -1.59 -0.92
CA LEU A 43 -17.74 -2.18 -2.18
C LEU A 43 -18.88 -3.17 -1.93
N PHE A 44 -19.82 -3.26 -2.86
CA PHE A 44 -20.66 -4.45 -2.99
C PHE A 44 -19.80 -5.60 -3.53
N PRO A 45 -20.18 -6.87 -3.32
CA PRO A 45 -19.50 -8.01 -3.93
C PRO A 45 -19.43 -7.95 -5.48
N SER A 46 -20.32 -7.17 -6.11
CA SER A 46 -20.29 -6.89 -7.55
C SER A 46 -19.24 -5.85 -7.97
N GLY A 47 -18.49 -5.27 -7.03
CA GLY A 47 -17.48 -4.23 -7.25
C GLY A 47 -18.01 -2.79 -7.29
N HIS A 48 -19.31 -2.56 -7.07
CA HIS A 48 -19.87 -1.20 -7.05
C HIS A 48 -19.56 -0.50 -5.73
N VAL A 49 -19.14 0.76 -5.79
CA VAL A 49 -18.89 1.59 -4.59
C VAL A 49 -20.22 1.91 -3.91
N VAL A 50 -20.35 1.50 -2.65
CA VAL A 50 -21.51 1.74 -1.77
C VAL A 50 -21.32 3.01 -0.97
N LEU A 51 -20.09 3.22 -0.50
CA LEU A 51 -19.68 4.37 0.30
C LEU A 51 -18.30 4.80 -0.18
N ASP A 52 -18.14 6.10 -0.41
CA ASP A 52 -16.84 6.72 -0.70
C ASP A 52 -16.49 7.67 0.45
N GLY A 53 -15.45 7.33 1.20
CA GLY A 53 -14.92 8.12 2.30
C GLY A 53 -14.08 9.31 1.85
N GLY A 54 -13.87 9.50 0.54
CA GLY A 54 -13.01 10.55 0.01
C GLY A 54 -11.56 10.09 -0.12
N ALA A 55 -11.34 9.04 -0.91
CA ALA A 55 -10.01 8.48 -1.16
C ALA A 55 -8.97 9.57 -1.50
N ALA A 56 -7.88 9.63 -0.74
CA ALA A 56 -6.85 10.65 -0.84
C ALA A 56 -5.45 10.06 -0.67
N GLU A 57 -5.05 9.17 -1.57
CA GLU A 57 -3.71 8.57 -1.51
C GLU A 57 -2.61 9.60 -1.71
N SER A 58 -1.59 9.53 -0.86
CA SER A 58 -0.33 10.25 -1.08
C SER A 58 0.36 9.80 -2.36
N VAL A 59 0.87 10.77 -3.14
CA VAL A 59 1.68 10.51 -4.33
C VAL A 59 2.93 9.68 -4.02
N MET A 60 3.44 9.76 -2.79
CA MET A 60 4.64 9.03 -2.32
C MET A 60 4.44 7.51 -2.28
N SER A 61 3.19 7.04 -2.28
CA SER A 61 2.83 5.62 -2.16
C SER A 61 1.74 5.19 -3.15
N SER A 62 1.37 6.03 -4.11
CA SER A 62 0.28 5.75 -5.05
C SER A 62 0.75 4.92 -6.24
N MET A 63 -0.02 3.90 -6.60
CA MET A 63 0.20 3.10 -7.81
C MET A 63 0.02 3.98 -9.07
N PRO A 64 0.98 4.02 -10.02
CA PRO A 64 0.82 4.75 -11.27
C PRO A 64 -0.37 4.24 -12.08
N ARG A 65 -1.27 5.14 -12.52
CA ARG A 65 -2.48 4.78 -13.26
C ARG A 65 -3.13 5.97 -13.97
N PRO A 66 -3.85 5.75 -15.09
CA PRO A 66 -4.45 6.84 -15.87
C PRO A 66 -5.50 7.68 -15.12
N ASN A 67 -6.19 7.09 -14.14
CA ASN A 67 -7.22 7.78 -13.36
C ASN A 67 -6.98 7.53 -11.87
N ARG A 68 -6.52 8.55 -11.14
CA ARG A 68 -6.26 8.47 -9.69
C ARG A 68 -7.53 8.21 -8.87
N ASN A 69 -8.72 8.51 -9.40
CA ASN A 69 -9.98 8.20 -8.72
C ASN A 69 -10.36 6.72 -8.81
N TYR A 70 -9.68 5.94 -9.67
CA TYR A 70 -9.83 4.49 -9.69
C TYR A 70 -9.04 3.90 -8.51
N GLN A 71 -9.72 3.08 -7.72
CA GLN A 71 -9.19 2.43 -6.53
C GLN A 71 -9.62 0.97 -6.54
N ASP A 72 -8.68 0.07 -6.23
CA ASP A 72 -8.96 -1.35 -6.06
C ASP A 72 -8.00 -1.95 -5.01
N ARG A 73 -8.04 -3.28 -4.82
CA ARG A 73 -7.16 -3.93 -3.86
C ARG A 73 -5.68 -3.74 -4.20
N LYS A 74 -5.33 -3.59 -5.49
CA LYS A 74 -3.94 -3.44 -5.92
C LYS A 74 -3.37 -2.06 -5.59
N THR A 75 -4.19 -1.01 -5.60
CA THR A 75 -3.73 0.33 -5.17
C THR A 75 -3.35 0.32 -3.68
N ASP A 76 -4.18 -0.27 -2.83
CA ASP A 76 -3.87 -0.50 -1.41
C ASP A 76 -2.61 -1.36 -1.21
N ILE A 77 -2.47 -2.46 -1.96
CA ILE A 77 -1.31 -3.37 -1.86
C ILE A 77 -0.02 -2.68 -2.33
N PHE A 78 -0.10 -1.85 -3.37
CA PHE A 78 1.03 -1.07 -3.83
C PHE A 78 1.52 -0.11 -2.73
N ALA A 79 0.59 0.64 -2.13
CA ALA A 79 0.88 1.53 -1.01
C ALA A 79 1.42 0.77 0.21
N PHE A 80 0.90 -0.44 0.47
CA PHE A 80 1.45 -1.36 1.47
C PHE A 80 2.90 -1.76 1.19
N GLY A 81 3.28 -1.96 -0.07
CA GLY A 81 4.68 -2.16 -0.47
C GLY A 81 5.59 -1.02 -0.02
N THR A 82 5.12 0.22 -0.14
CA THR A 82 5.83 1.41 0.34
C THR A 82 5.95 1.44 1.87
N VAL A 83 4.91 1.02 2.60
CA VAL A 83 4.96 0.86 4.06
C VAL A 83 5.98 -0.20 4.47
N LEU A 84 6.00 -1.36 3.82
CA LEU A 84 6.98 -2.42 4.08
C LEU A 84 8.41 -1.93 3.85
N TYR A 85 8.65 -1.24 2.73
CA TYR A 85 9.95 -0.65 2.43
C TYR A 85 10.38 0.34 3.52
N PHE A 86 9.46 1.21 3.97
CA PHE A 86 9.75 2.15 5.04
C PHE A 86 10.12 1.43 6.34
N ILE A 87 9.37 0.40 6.74
CA ILE A 87 9.64 -0.36 7.97
C ILE A 87 11.05 -0.97 7.99
N VAL A 88 11.53 -1.48 6.84
CA VAL A 88 12.83 -2.15 6.78
C VAL A 88 14.01 -1.21 6.50
N THR A 89 13.76 0.01 6.03
CA THR A 89 14.83 0.96 5.64
C THR A 89 14.84 2.27 6.41
N ASP A 90 13.76 2.59 7.12
CA ASP A 90 13.47 3.92 7.72
C ASP A 90 13.48 5.06 6.69
N LYS A 91 13.16 4.75 5.42
CA LYS A 91 13.18 5.70 4.31
C LYS A 91 11.98 5.49 3.39
N LEU A 92 11.50 6.57 2.80
CA LEU A 92 10.61 6.48 1.64
C LEU A 92 11.41 6.01 0.41
N PRO A 93 10.74 5.47 -0.64
CA PRO A 93 11.43 4.97 -1.84
C PRO A 93 12.28 6.04 -2.52
N PHE A 94 11.81 7.28 -2.55
CA PHE A 94 12.52 8.42 -3.16
C PHE A 94 12.72 9.53 -2.12
N PRO A 95 13.69 9.39 -1.19
CA PRO A 95 13.85 10.31 -0.06
C PRO A 95 14.30 11.72 -0.47
N GLU A 96 14.78 11.89 -1.70
CA GLU A 96 15.13 13.19 -2.29
C GLU A 96 13.94 13.94 -2.90
N LEU A 97 12.78 13.29 -3.02
CA LEU A 97 11.57 13.86 -3.61
C LEU A 97 10.52 14.14 -2.53
N SER A 98 9.61 15.05 -2.85
CA SER A 98 8.51 15.48 -2.00
C SER A 98 7.16 15.29 -2.71
N VAL A 99 6.06 15.59 -2.01
CA VAL A 99 4.72 15.53 -2.60
C VAL A 99 4.52 16.50 -3.77
N ASP A 100 5.36 17.54 -3.88
CA ASP A 100 5.32 18.50 -4.99
C ASP A 100 5.98 17.92 -6.27
N ASP A 101 6.72 16.82 -6.15
CA ASP A 101 7.41 16.12 -7.24
C ASP A 101 6.58 14.97 -7.82
N GLU A 102 5.25 15.11 -7.84
CA GLU A 102 4.28 14.05 -8.22
C GLU A 102 4.62 13.38 -9.56
N ASP A 103 4.84 14.18 -10.61
CA ASP A 103 5.14 13.68 -11.96
C ASP A 103 6.40 12.81 -11.98
N GLU A 104 7.42 13.17 -11.19
CA GLU A 104 8.68 12.44 -11.12
C GLU A 104 8.50 11.12 -10.39
N ILE A 105 7.81 11.14 -9.25
CA ILE A 105 7.51 9.96 -8.44
C ILE A 105 6.70 8.96 -9.25
N GLU A 106 5.61 9.42 -9.89
CA GLU A 106 4.78 8.57 -10.74
C GLU A 106 5.60 7.97 -11.89
N ARG A 107 6.43 8.78 -12.54
CA ARG A 107 7.30 8.32 -13.64
C ARG A 107 8.28 7.24 -13.20
N ARG A 108 8.89 7.37 -12.02
CA ARG A 108 9.83 6.35 -11.50
C ARG A 108 9.13 5.05 -11.17
N PHE A 109 8.00 5.12 -10.45
CA PHE A 109 7.19 3.93 -10.18
C PHE A 109 6.69 3.28 -11.49
N ALA A 110 6.25 4.06 -12.48
CA ALA A 110 5.76 3.54 -13.76
C ALA A 110 6.85 2.84 -14.58
N ARG A 111 8.10 3.32 -14.47
CA ARG A 111 9.29 2.70 -15.09
C ARG A 111 9.88 1.56 -14.28
N GLN A 112 9.30 1.25 -13.11
CA GLN A 112 9.83 0.29 -12.15
C GLN A 112 11.27 0.62 -11.73
N ASP A 113 11.60 1.92 -11.69
CA ASP A 113 12.87 2.45 -11.19
C ASP A 113 12.84 2.48 -9.66
N PHE A 114 12.81 1.29 -9.06
CA PHE A 114 12.72 1.11 -7.62
C PHE A 114 14.10 1.18 -6.96
N PRO A 115 14.18 1.55 -5.66
CA PRO A 115 15.40 1.38 -4.88
C PRO A 115 15.87 -0.07 -4.84
N PRO A 116 17.15 -0.35 -4.51
CA PRO A 116 17.65 -1.71 -4.35
C PRO A 116 16.88 -2.50 -3.29
N LEU A 117 16.46 -3.72 -3.63
CA LEU A 117 15.65 -4.59 -2.74
C LEU A 117 16.33 -5.93 -2.43
N GLU A 118 17.43 -6.26 -3.11
CA GLU A 118 18.04 -7.60 -3.14
C GLU A 118 18.54 -8.07 -1.76
N GLN A 119 18.87 -7.13 -0.87
CA GLN A 119 19.39 -7.41 0.46
C GLN A 119 18.40 -7.07 1.58
N LEU A 120 17.20 -6.59 1.25
CA LEU A 120 16.21 -6.21 2.24
C LEU A 120 15.41 -7.44 2.70
N PRO A 121 15.16 -7.59 4.01
CA PRO A 121 14.19 -8.57 4.50
C PRO A 121 12.83 -8.34 3.83
N GLY A 122 12.29 -9.37 3.15
CA GLY A 122 11.04 -9.26 2.39
C GLY A 122 11.11 -8.39 1.13
N GLY A 123 12.31 -8.13 0.59
CA GLY A 123 12.49 -7.31 -0.62
C GLY A 123 11.80 -7.88 -1.87
N ASP A 124 11.63 -9.19 -1.95
CA ASP A 124 10.80 -9.86 -2.95
C ASP A 124 9.31 -9.54 -2.80
N VAL A 125 8.79 -9.53 -1.57
CA VAL A 125 7.41 -9.13 -1.28
C VAL A 125 7.19 -7.66 -1.64
N ILE A 126 8.09 -6.76 -1.24
CA ILE A 126 8.02 -5.33 -1.59
C ILE A 126 7.95 -5.16 -3.11
N ARG A 127 8.84 -5.85 -3.85
CA ARG A 127 8.84 -5.83 -5.32
C ARG A 127 7.52 -6.33 -5.89
N ASN A 128 6.98 -7.43 -5.37
CA ASN A 128 5.71 -8.01 -5.83
C ASN A 128 4.51 -7.09 -5.56
N CYS A 129 4.52 -6.33 -4.45
CA CYS A 129 3.54 -5.27 -4.20
C CYS A 129 3.62 -4.18 -5.29
N TRP A 130 4.80 -3.62 -5.54
CA TRP A 130 4.97 -2.53 -6.50
C TRP A 130 4.78 -2.93 -7.97
N THR A 131 5.00 -4.19 -8.31
CA THR A 131 4.81 -4.72 -9.68
C THR A 131 3.41 -5.28 -9.92
N GLY A 132 2.52 -5.24 -8.92
CA GLY A 132 1.13 -5.66 -9.06
C GLY A 132 0.92 -7.17 -9.21
N VAL A 133 1.88 -7.98 -8.70
CA VAL A 133 1.83 -9.46 -8.69
C VAL A 133 0.71 -9.96 -7.79
N TYR A 134 0.47 -9.27 -6.67
CA TYR A 134 -0.61 -9.59 -5.76
C TYR A 134 -1.91 -8.90 -6.20
N ASP A 135 -2.97 -9.69 -6.33
CA ASP A 135 -4.36 -9.29 -6.50
C ASP A 135 -5.13 -9.27 -5.17
N ASP A 136 -4.58 -9.90 -4.14
CA ASP A 136 -5.15 -9.99 -2.81
C ASP A 136 -4.05 -9.89 -1.73
N ALA A 137 -4.29 -9.09 -0.70
CA ALA A 137 -3.33 -8.84 0.38
C ALA A 137 -3.00 -10.10 1.20
N SER A 138 -3.87 -11.13 1.20
CA SER A 138 -3.58 -12.42 1.84
C SER A 138 -2.38 -13.14 1.21
N ARG A 139 -2.12 -12.93 -0.09
CA ARG A 139 -0.94 -13.53 -0.77
C ARG A 139 0.36 -12.88 -0.30
N ALA A 140 0.37 -11.55 -0.18
CA ALA A 140 1.49 -10.83 0.41
C ALA A 140 1.71 -11.23 1.88
N MET A 141 0.64 -11.43 2.65
CA MET A 141 0.71 -11.92 4.03
C MET A 141 1.38 -13.29 4.13
N VAL A 142 1.01 -14.25 3.27
CA VAL A 142 1.62 -15.59 3.25
C VAL A 142 3.10 -15.54 2.90
N ASP A 143 3.48 -14.73 1.92
CA ASP A 143 4.89 -14.62 1.51
C ASP A 143 5.75 -13.94 2.59
N LEU A 144 5.19 -13.01 3.38
CA LEU A 144 5.87 -12.41 4.54
C LEU A 144 6.09 -13.38 5.72
N GLN A 145 5.44 -14.54 5.73
CA GLN A 145 5.57 -15.56 6.79
C GLN A 145 6.64 -16.62 6.48
N ARG A 146 7.22 -16.59 5.26
CA ARG A 146 8.28 -17.50 4.83
C ARG A 146 9.65 -16.99 5.28
#